data_AF-K1YX18-F1
#
_entry.id   AF-K1YX18-F1
#
_cell.length_a   1.000
_cell.length_b   1.000
_cell.length_c   1.000
_cell.angle_alpha   90.00
_cell.angle_beta   90.00
_cell.angle_gamma   90.00
#
_symmetry.space_group_name_H-M   'P 1'
#
loop_
_entity.id
_entity.type
_entity.pdbx_description
1 polymer ?
#
loop_
_entity_poly.entity_id
_entity_poly.type
_entity_poly.pdbx_seq_one_letter_code
_entity_poly.pdbx_strand_id
1 'polypeptide(L)'
;MIGDAGRGKTTFANHIARACERPALSLDDVLWKEKYTIIENESLALDCVRRMFKKDTWIVEGTSRLLAQEGLKRAEVIFYFKHRSLLWQLMHLIWRYVRKHDSRFPELCALLVHTVYKRYHIGYERGQKSWQELLQPYLSKVTTVESFDQVRKLMGKD
;
A
#
# COMPACT_ATOMS: atom_id res chain seq x y z
N MET A 1 2.98 6.10 -1.11
CA MET A 1 2.96 5.36 0.17
C MET A 1 2.79 3.88 -0.13
N ILE A 2 3.75 3.06 0.24
CA ILE A 2 3.82 1.65 -0.18
C ILE A 2 4.13 0.73 1.00
N GLY A 3 4.01 -0.58 0.79
CA GLY A 3 4.39 -1.60 1.78
C GLY A 3 3.19 -2.32 2.40
N ASP A 4 3.35 -2.79 3.62
CA ASP A 4 2.51 -3.84 4.21
C ASP A 4 1.08 -3.37 4.54
N ALA A 5 0.10 -4.25 4.27
CA ALA A 5 -1.30 -4.02 4.60
C ALA A 5 -1.49 -3.84 6.12
N GLY A 6 -2.43 -2.99 6.52
CA GLY A 6 -2.76 -2.77 7.93
C GLY A 6 -1.74 -1.94 8.73
N ARG A 7 -0.71 -1.34 8.11
CA ARG A 7 0.28 -0.48 8.83
C ARG A 7 -0.12 1.00 8.92
N GLY A 8 -1.30 1.37 8.40
CA GLY A 8 -1.81 2.75 8.46
C GLY A 8 -1.57 3.60 7.21
N LYS A 9 -1.14 3.00 6.09
CA LYS A 9 -0.92 3.70 4.81
C LYS A 9 -2.12 4.55 4.38
N THR A 10 -3.30 3.96 4.28
CA THR A 10 -4.52 4.66 3.86
C THR A 10 -4.89 5.78 4.85
N THR A 11 -4.71 5.57 6.16
CA THR A 11 -4.91 6.62 7.17
C THR A 11 -3.97 7.80 6.95
N PHE A 12 -2.68 7.52 6.72
CA PHE A 12 -1.69 8.55 6.44
C PHE A 12 -1.93 9.24 5.09
N ALA A 13 -2.29 8.49 4.06
CA ALA A 13 -2.65 8.99 2.74
C ALA A 13 -3.81 9.97 2.81
N ASN A 14 -4.86 9.63 3.55
CA ASN A 14 -6.02 10.50 3.76
C ASN A 14 -5.67 11.74 4.57
N HIS A 15 -4.74 11.64 5.53
CA HIS A 15 -4.26 12.80 6.27
C HIS A 15 -3.51 13.78 5.35
N ILE A 16 -2.54 13.28 4.57
CA ILE A 16 -1.79 14.10 3.60
C ILE A 16 -2.72 14.65 2.52
N ALA A 17 -3.65 13.84 2.02
CA ALA A 17 -4.65 14.26 1.04
C ALA A 17 -5.47 15.47 1.52
N ARG A 18 -5.92 15.43 2.78
CA ARG A 18 -6.63 16.56 3.40
C ARG A 18 -5.72 17.77 3.58
N ALA A 19 -4.51 17.58 4.09
CA ALA A 19 -3.55 18.67 4.29
C ALA A 19 -3.13 19.36 2.99
N CYS A 20 -3.07 18.62 1.88
CA CYS A 20 -2.71 19.12 0.56
C CYS A 20 -3.92 19.47 -0.32
N GLU A 21 -5.15 19.34 0.18
CA GLU A 21 -6.41 19.52 -0.56
C GLU A 21 -6.45 18.75 -1.90
N ARG A 22 -5.92 17.52 -1.91
CA ARG A 22 -5.83 16.67 -3.10
C ARG A 22 -6.18 15.23 -2.78
N PRO A 23 -6.94 14.53 -3.63
CA PRO A 23 -7.28 13.14 -3.38
C PRO A 23 -6.05 12.23 -3.44
N ALA A 24 -6.01 11.25 -2.55
CA ALA A 24 -5.08 10.12 -2.65
C ALA A 24 -5.71 9.02 -3.52
N LEU A 25 -4.94 8.50 -4.48
CA LEU A 25 -5.33 7.34 -5.28
C LEU A 25 -4.88 6.06 -4.57
N SER A 26 -5.80 5.13 -4.34
CA SER A 26 -5.44 3.77 -3.91
C SER A 26 -5.15 2.89 -5.13
N LEU A 27 -3.98 2.27 -5.17
CA LEU A 27 -3.63 1.28 -6.20
C LEU A 27 -4.52 0.05 -6.11
N ASP A 28 -5.02 -0.28 -4.92
CA ASP A 28 -5.94 -1.40 -4.73
C ASP A 28 -7.28 -1.10 -5.43
N ASP A 29 -7.77 0.15 -5.39
CA ASP A 29 -9.01 0.55 -6.06
C ASP A 29 -8.88 0.59 -7.61
N VAL A 30 -7.65 0.61 -8.14
CA VAL A 30 -7.37 0.54 -9.59
C VAL A 30 -7.15 -0.90 -10.06
N LEU A 31 -6.58 -1.75 -9.22
CA LEU A 31 -6.20 -3.11 -9.58
C LEU A 31 -7.37 -4.10 -9.48
N TRP A 32 -8.16 -3.97 -8.43
CA TRP A 32 -9.18 -4.96 -8.06
C TRP A 32 -10.55 -4.56 -8.59
N LYS A 33 -11.17 -5.46 -9.36
CA LYS A 33 -12.60 -5.43 -9.67
C LYS A 33 -13.43 -5.78 -8.44
N GLU A 34 -13.00 -6.83 -7.75
CA GLU A 34 -13.48 -7.22 -6.44
C GLU A 34 -12.29 -7.31 -5.49
N LYS A 35 -12.37 -6.62 -4.35
CA LYS A 35 -11.21 -6.42 -3.46
C LYS A 35 -10.61 -7.76 -3.04
N TYR A 36 -9.34 -7.95 -3.41
CA TYR A 36 -8.52 -9.11 -3.06
C TYR A 36 -8.98 -10.45 -3.65
N THR A 37 -9.93 -10.46 -4.58
CA THR A 37 -10.47 -11.67 -5.22
C THR A 37 -10.32 -11.63 -6.73
N ILE A 38 -10.82 -10.59 -7.40
CA ILE A 38 -10.82 -10.49 -8.87
C ILE A 38 -10.03 -9.27 -9.32
N ILE A 39 -8.96 -9.50 -10.08
CA ILE A 39 -8.22 -8.44 -10.77
C ILE A 39 -9.07 -7.98 -11.96
N GLU A 40 -9.21 -6.66 -12.17
CA GLU A 40 -9.98 -6.14 -13.30
C GLU A 40 -9.29 -6.45 -14.63
N ASN A 41 -8.18 -5.75 -14.91
CA ASN A 41 -7.30 -5.96 -16.05
C ASN A 41 -5.97 -5.24 -15.74
N GLU A 42 -4.88 -6.00 -15.71
CA GLU A 42 -3.57 -5.48 -15.33
C GLU A 42 -3.06 -4.37 -16.27
N SER A 43 -3.30 -4.50 -17.57
CA SER A 43 -2.89 -3.49 -18.56
C SER A 43 -3.67 -2.19 -18.38
N LEU A 44 -4.99 -2.28 -18.16
CA LEU A 44 -5.81 -1.09 -17.90
C LEU A 44 -5.41 -0.42 -16.58
N ALA A 45 -5.10 -1.21 -15.55
CA ALA A 45 -4.60 -0.70 -14.29
C ALA A 45 -3.28 0.05 -14.48
N LEU A 46 -2.33 -0.54 -15.21
CA LEU A 46 -1.04 0.09 -15.56
C LEU A 46 -1.22 1.41 -16.32
N ASP A 47 -2.10 1.47 -17.32
CA ASP A 47 -2.35 2.69 -18.08
C ASP A 47 -3.01 3.78 -17.23
N CYS A 48 -3.85 3.40 -16.27
CA CYS A 48 -4.44 4.32 -15.30
C CYS A 48 -3.36 4.96 -14.41
N VAL A 49 -2.50 4.15 -13.77
CA VAL A 49 -1.42 4.70 -12.91
C VAL A 49 -0.40 5.49 -13.70
N ARG A 50 -0.02 5.06 -14.91
CA ARG A 50 0.92 5.81 -15.76
C ARG A 50 0.40 7.21 -16.09
N ARG A 51 -0.90 7.34 -16.39
CA ARG A 51 -1.54 8.66 -16.58
C ARG A 51 -1.55 9.47 -15.29
N MET A 52 -1.80 8.85 -14.13
CA MET A 52 -1.73 9.55 -12.84
C MET A 52 -0.33 10.07 -12.54
N PHE A 53 0.70 9.23 -12.67
CA PHE A 53 2.08 9.61 -12.41
C PHE A 53 2.62 10.63 -13.41
N LYS A 54 1.94 10.86 -14.54
CA LYS A 54 2.27 11.94 -15.47
C LYS A 54 1.91 13.34 -14.97
N LYS A 55 0.95 13.46 -14.04
CA LYS A 55 0.55 14.75 -13.45
C LYS A 55 1.69 15.37 -12.63
N ASP A 56 1.60 16.68 -12.43
CA ASP A 56 2.59 17.44 -11.66
C ASP A 56 2.55 17.11 -10.17
N THR A 57 1.35 16.87 -9.64
CA THR A 57 1.15 16.54 -8.23
C THR A 57 0.25 15.32 -8.09
N TRP A 58 0.65 14.37 -7.27
CA TRP A 58 -0.12 13.17 -6.99
C TRP A 58 0.18 12.63 -5.59
N ILE A 59 -0.83 12.00 -4.99
CA ILE A 59 -0.68 11.20 -3.77
C ILE A 59 -1.18 9.80 -4.13
N VAL A 60 -0.30 8.82 -4.06
CA VAL A 60 -0.63 7.42 -4.40
C VAL A 60 -0.29 6.54 -3.22
N GLU A 61 -1.20 5.64 -2.87
CA GLU A 61 -1.04 4.65 -1.82
C GLU A 61 -1.40 3.25 -2.32
N GLY A 62 -0.73 2.21 -1.84
CA GLY A 62 -1.19 0.86 -2.08
C GLY A 62 -0.11 -0.18 -1.91
N THR A 63 -0.40 -1.41 -2.33
CA THR A 63 0.51 -2.55 -2.11
C THR A 63 0.96 -3.24 -3.39
N SER A 64 0.38 -2.92 -4.55
CA SER A 64 0.80 -3.48 -5.83
C SER A 64 2.19 -2.97 -6.24
N ARG A 65 3.18 -3.88 -6.25
CA ARG A 65 4.56 -3.58 -6.67
C ARG A 65 4.61 -3.18 -8.15
N LEU A 66 3.88 -3.92 -8.97
CA LEU A 66 3.74 -3.70 -10.40
C LEU A 66 3.23 -2.28 -10.72
N LEU A 67 2.20 -1.82 -10.02
CA LEU A 67 1.64 -0.49 -10.29
C LEU A 67 2.49 0.62 -9.66
N ALA A 68 3.01 0.41 -8.46
CA ALA A 68 3.78 1.43 -7.75
C ALA A 68 5.13 1.73 -8.39
N GLN A 69 5.80 0.74 -8.99
CA GLN A 69 7.13 0.93 -9.58
C GLN A 69 7.14 2.00 -10.68
N GLU A 70 6.02 2.18 -11.39
CA GLU A 70 5.84 3.21 -12.43
C GLU A 70 6.03 4.64 -11.89
N GLY A 71 5.75 4.86 -10.60
CA GLY A 71 5.86 6.16 -9.96
C GLY A 71 7.15 6.39 -9.17
N LEU A 72 7.92 5.34 -8.85
CA LEU A 72 9.04 5.44 -7.91
C LEU A 72 10.11 6.44 -8.37
N LYS A 73 10.42 6.47 -9.67
CA LYS A 73 11.42 7.41 -10.22
C LYS A 73 10.99 8.87 -10.04
N ARG A 74 9.71 9.17 -10.28
CA ARG A 74 9.15 10.53 -10.22
C ARG A 74 8.69 10.96 -8.83
N ALA A 75 8.58 10.03 -7.89
CA ALA A 75 8.20 10.36 -6.51
C ALA A 75 9.20 11.34 -5.90
N GLU A 76 8.71 12.40 -5.26
CA GLU A 76 9.55 13.28 -4.44
C GLU A 76 9.86 12.64 -3.09
N VAL A 77 8.84 12.05 -2.47
CA VAL A 77 8.93 11.36 -1.17
C VAL A 77 8.23 10.01 -1.25
N ILE A 78 8.87 8.98 -0.68
CA ILE A 78 8.35 7.61 -0.61
C ILE A 78 8.26 7.19 0.86
N PHE A 79 7.04 7.06 1.37
CA PHE A 79 6.82 6.41 2.67
C PHE A 79 6.66 4.90 2.50
N TYR A 80 7.56 4.14 3.11
CA TYR A 80 7.56 2.67 3.10
C TYR A 80 7.12 2.12 4.45
N PHE A 81 5.91 1.57 4.49
CA PHE A 81 5.28 1.07 5.71
C PHE A 81 5.55 -0.43 5.85
N LYS A 82 6.14 -0.86 6.96
CA LYS A 82 6.54 -2.26 7.16
C LYS A 82 6.05 -2.80 8.50
N HIS A 83 5.58 -4.03 8.50
CA HIS A 83 5.41 -4.83 9.71
C HIS A 83 6.68 -5.62 10.02
N ARG A 84 7.16 -5.49 11.26
CA ARG A 84 8.29 -6.27 11.77
C ARG A 84 7.94 -7.76 11.89
N SER A 85 6.70 -8.06 12.28
CA SER A 85 6.19 -9.41 12.48
C SER A 85 4.89 -9.63 11.72
N LEU A 86 4.79 -10.79 11.06
CA LEU A 86 3.57 -11.23 10.40
C LEU A 86 2.43 -11.46 11.40
N LEU A 87 2.72 -12.04 12.56
CA LEU A 87 1.69 -12.27 13.59
C LEU A 87 1.04 -10.96 14.03
N TRP A 88 1.87 -9.95 14.31
CA TRP A 88 1.38 -8.61 14.66
C TRP A 88 0.57 -7.97 13.53
N GLN A 89 0.98 -8.19 12.27
CA GLN A 89 0.23 -7.73 11.10
C GLN A 89 -1.15 -8.38 11.02
N LEU A 90 -1.23 -9.71 11.11
CA LEU A 90 -2.48 -10.46 11.02
C LEU A 90 -3.43 -10.11 12.18
N MET A 91 -2.92 -10.07 13.41
CA MET A 91 -3.69 -9.65 14.58
C MET A 91 -4.28 -8.25 14.40
N HIS A 92 -3.49 -7.30 13.87
CA HIS A 92 -3.98 -5.96 13.63
C HIS A 92 -5.06 -5.92 12.53
N LEU A 93 -4.92 -6.72 11.47
CA LEU A 93 -5.94 -6.82 10.42
C LEU A 93 -7.27 -7.36 10.97
N ILE A 94 -7.21 -8.39 11.81
CA ILE A 94 -8.39 -8.97 12.49
C ILE A 94 -9.02 -7.95 13.43
N TRP A 95 -8.21 -7.30 14.28
CA TRP A 95 -8.71 -6.27 15.20
C TRP A 95 -9.37 -5.10 14.46
N ARG A 96 -8.78 -4.67 13.34
CA ARG A 96 -9.34 -3.63 12.47
C ARG A 96 -10.69 -4.05 11.89
N TYR A 97 -10.82 -5.31 11.47
CA TYR A 97 -12.08 -5.88 10.99
C TYR A 97 -13.14 -5.87 12.09
N VAL A 98 -12.82 -6.35 13.29
CA VAL A 98 -13.79 -6.36 14.41
C VAL A 98 -14.25 -4.95 14.78
N ARG A 99 -13.39 -3.93 14.66
CA ARG A 99 -13.77 -2.52 14.92
C ARG A 99 -14.53 -1.85 13.77
N LYS A 100 -14.36 -2.31 12.53
CA LYS A 100 -15.08 -1.82 11.35
C LYS A 100 -16.08 -2.87 10.90
N HIS A 101 -17.34 -2.74 11.31
CA HIS A 101 -18.46 -3.60 10.91
C HIS A 101 -18.83 -3.58 9.41
N ASP A 102 -17.95 -3.07 8.54
CA ASP A 102 -18.26 -2.71 7.15
C ASP A 102 -17.54 -3.61 6.12
N SER A 103 -16.90 -4.69 6.56
CA SER A 103 -16.21 -5.64 5.68
C SER A 103 -16.82 -7.02 5.84
N ARG A 104 -16.94 -7.77 4.75
CA ARG A 104 -17.50 -9.14 4.80
C ARG A 104 -16.42 -10.12 5.27
N PHE A 105 -16.81 -11.12 6.07
CA PHE A 105 -15.86 -12.10 6.61
C PHE A 105 -15.01 -12.81 5.53
N PRO A 106 -15.55 -13.18 4.34
CA PRO A 106 -14.74 -13.73 3.25
C PRO A 106 -13.62 -12.79 2.77
N GLU A 107 -13.85 -11.47 2.76
CA GLU A 107 -12.86 -10.47 2.34
C GLU A 107 -11.70 -10.39 3.35
N LEU A 108 -12.00 -10.56 4.65
CA LEU A 108 -10.96 -10.69 5.69
C LEU A 108 -10.10 -11.93 5.44
N CYS A 109 -10.72 -13.09 5.22
CA CYS A 109 -10.00 -14.34 4.95
C CYS A 109 -9.10 -14.19 3.71
N ALA A 110 -9.64 -13.64 2.61
CA ALA A 110 -8.88 -13.36 1.40
C ALA A 110 -7.69 -12.42 1.68
N LEU A 111 -7.90 -11.35 2.45
CA LEU A 111 -6.83 -10.41 2.83
C LEU A 111 -5.73 -11.06 3.69
N LEU A 112 -6.10 -11.91 4.65
CA LEU A 112 -5.14 -12.62 5.51
C LEU A 112 -4.30 -13.59 4.67
N VAL A 113 -4.94 -14.41 3.83
CA VAL A 113 -4.27 -15.33 2.90
C VAL A 113 -3.35 -14.56 1.94
N HIS A 114 -3.84 -13.50 1.31
CA HIS A 114 -3.06 -12.65 0.43
C HIS A 114 -1.84 -12.05 1.15
N THR A 115 -1.99 -11.64 2.41
CA THR A 115 -0.90 -11.08 3.22
C THR A 115 0.20 -12.12 3.47
N VAL A 116 -0.17 -13.36 3.80
CA VAL A 116 0.78 -14.47 4.00
C VAL A 116 1.51 -14.79 2.69
N TYR A 117 0.77 -14.98 1.59
CA TYR A 117 1.36 -15.27 0.28
C TYR A 117 2.33 -14.19 -0.17
N LYS A 118 1.96 -12.91 0.02
CA LYS A 118 2.82 -11.77 -0.33
C LYS A 118 4.09 -11.71 0.52
N ARG A 119 3.99 -12.01 1.82
CA ARG A 119 5.15 -11.99 2.72
C ARG A 119 6.17 -13.06 2.35
N TYR A 120 5.70 -14.26 2.03
CA TYR A 120 6.55 -15.41 1.68
C TYR A 120 6.78 -15.58 0.18
N HIS A 121 6.32 -14.63 -0.64
CA HIS A 121 6.48 -14.65 -2.10
C HIS A 121 5.90 -15.92 -2.76
N ILE A 122 4.89 -16.54 -2.14
CA ILE A 122 4.23 -17.75 -2.62
C ILE A 122 3.27 -17.36 -3.74
N GLY A 123 3.39 -17.99 -4.92
CA GLY A 123 2.52 -17.75 -6.07
C GLY A 123 2.84 -16.49 -6.89
N TYR A 124 3.89 -15.74 -6.53
CA TYR A 124 4.42 -14.65 -7.37
C TYR A 124 5.42 -15.24 -8.37
N GLU A 125 5.39 -14.77 -9.61
CA GLU A 125 6.31 -15.21 -10.66
C GLU A 125 7.78 -15.09 -10.20
N ARG A 126 8.58 -16.11 -10.52
CA ARG A 126 10.02 -16.12 -10.23
C ARG A 126 10.65 -14.88 -10.89
N GLY A 127 11.19 -13.96 -10.08
CA GLY A 127 11.86 -12.75 -10.55
C GLY A 127 11.21 -11.42 -10.13
N GLN A 128 10.05 -11.43 -9.47
CA GLN A 128 9.50 -10.19 -8.91
C GLN A 128 10.36 -9.64 -7.77
N LYS A 129 10.92 -8.45 -7.99
CA LYS A 129 11.69 -7.71 -6.98
C LYS A 129 10.84 -7.47 -5.72
N SER A 130 11.45 -7.68 -4.57
CA SER A 130 10.96 -7.25 -3.26
C SER A 130 10.88 -5.72 -3.20
N TRP A 131 10.12 -5.19 -2.23
CA TRP A 131 10.14 -3.75 -1.97
C TRP A 131 11.53 -3.22 -1.66
N GLN A 132 12.37 -4.02 -1.00
CA GLN A 132 13.75 -3.64 -0.68
C GLN A 132 14.57 -3.43 -1.95
N GLU A 133 14.47 -4.37 -2.90
CA GLU A 133 15.17 -4.28 -4.19
C GLU A 133 14.62 -3.15 -5.08
N LEU A 134 13.30 -2.95 -5.11
CA LEU A 134 12.67 -1.87 -5.87
C LEU A 134 13.04 -0.48 -5.36
N LEU A 135 13.25 -0.35 -4.04
CA LEU A 135 13.55 0.93 -3.39
C LEU A 135 15.04 1.23 -3.26
N GLN A 136 15.91 0.25 -3.50
CA GLN A 136 17.36 0.42 -3.39
C GLN A 136 17.89 1.64 -4.19
N PRO A 137 17.42 1.93 -5.42
CA PRO A 137 17.86 3.12 -6.17
C PRO A 137 17.33 4.46 -5.63
N TYR A 138 16.39 4.42 -4.69
CA TYR A 138 15.60 5.57 -4.25
C TYR A 138 15.70 5.83 -2.74
N LEU A 139 16.66 5.22 -2.05
CA LEU A 139 16.77 5.30 -0.58
C LEU A 139 16.84 6.73 -0.05
N SER A 140 17.43 7.67 -0.81
CA SER A 140 17.53 9.09 -0.43
C SER A 140 16.17 9.78 -0.24
N LYS A 141 15.11 9.25 -0.84
CA LYS A 141 13.74 9.76 -0.73
C LYS A 141 12.80 8.79 -0.02
N VAL A 142 13.32 7.75 0.63
CA VAL A 142 12.51 6.75 1.35
C VAL A 142 12.52 7.03 2.85
N THR A 143 11.32 7.23 3.41
CA THR A 143 11.10 7.24 4.85
C THR A 143 10.42 5.94 5.26
N THR A 144 11.11 5.10 6.05
CA THR A 144 10.56 3.83 6.53
C THR A 144 9.72 4.06 7.79
N VAL A 145 8.53 3.46 7.82
CA VAL A 145 7.55 3.57 8.90
C VAL A 145 7.20 2.18 9.42
N GLU A 146 7.66 1.88 10.64
CA GLU A 146 7.58 0.54 11.23
C GLU A 146 6.61 0.43 12.41
N SER A 147 6.18 1.56 12.98
CA SER A 147 5.25 1.61 14.12
C SER A 147 4.11 2.60 13.91
N PHE A 148 2.99 2.39 14.62
CA PHE A 148 1.86 3.33 14.59
C PHE A 148 2.21 4.68 15.22
N ASP A 149 3.15 4.72 16.17
CA ASP A 149 3.63 5.95 16.77
C ASP A 149 4.37 6.82 15.75
N GLN A 150 5.15 6.21 14.87
CA GLN A 150 5.76 6.94 13.75
C GLN A 150 4.69 7.50 12.81
N VAL A 151 3.62 6.74 12.53
CA VAL A 151 2.48 7.26 11.75
C VAL A 151 1.85 8.47 12.44
N ARG A 152 1.60 8.40 13.76
CA ARG A 152 1.01 9.50 14.55
C ARG A 152 1.89 10.74 14.55
N LYS A 153 3.20 10.58 14.81
CA LYS A 153 4.19 11.65 14.75
C LYS A 153 4.23 12.33 13.38
N LEU A 154 4.22 11.56 12.29
CA LEU A 154 4.17 12.10 10.93
C LEU A 154 2.87 12.88 10.63
N MET A 155 1.79 12.61 11.37
CA MET A 155 0.53 13.36 11.27
C MET A 155 0.42 14.52 12.28
N GLY A 156 1.48 14.81 13.05
CA GLY A 156 1.46 15.82 14.10
C GLY A 156 0.50 15.50 15.25
N LYS A 157 0.29 14.22 15.55
CA LYS A 157 -0.54 13.76 16.68
C LYS A 157 0.34 13.12 17.74
N ASP A 158 0.22 13.60 18.98
CA ASP A 158 0.83 12.99 20.17
C ASP A 158 -0.05 11.83 20.71
#